data_AF-A0ABD0Y080-F1
#
_entry.id   AF-A0ABD0Y080-F1
#
_cell.length_a   1.000
_cell.length_b   1.000
_cell.length_c   1.000
_cell.angle_alpha   90.00
_cell.angle_beta   90.00
_cell.angle_gamma   90.00
#
_symmetry.space_group_name_H-M   'P 1'
#
loop_
_entity.id
_entity.type
_entity.pdbx_description
1 polymer ?
#
loop_
_entity_poly.entity_id
_entity_poly.type
_entity_poly.pdbx_seq_one_letter_code
_entity_poly.pdbx_strand_id
1 'polypeptide(L)'
;MVTDLDHSSRSKFESNTWLSYFLTGYLIWTPASSTVAITWDKAGTTTLKTTYGHSGRGMELSELVTFDGRLLAFDDRSGIVFVIEKDRAYPWVLLSDGDGRTSKGFKSEWATVKDKHLYVGSMGKEWTTSSGEFVNTNPMWVKVVNQWGEITHVDWTEKYKALRQKLGIEFPGYMLHESGVWSDVHRRWFFLPRRMSKLNYDENEDERRGTNVLLTADEDFRDIKVVYVGEVLPTHGFSSFKFIPGTNDEVIVALKTSEVEGSTATYVMAFTIRGQILMGETKVGDFKYEGLEFI
;
A
#
# COMPACT_ATOMS: atom_id res chain seq x y z
N MET A 1 -6.57 0.10 -10.60
CA MET A 1 -5.31 0.54 -9.98
C MET A 1 -5.23 2.06 -10.01
N VAL A 2 -4.53 2.66 -9.05
CA VAL A 2 -4.35 4.12 -8.96
C VAL A 2 -2.88 4.47 -8.82
N THR A 3 -2.44 5.60 -9.39
CA THR A 3 -1.04 6.01 -9.34
C THR A 3 -0.73 6.95 -8.18
N ASP A 4 0.46 6.79 -7.63
CA ASP A 4 1.19 7.88 -7.01
C ASP A 4 2.18 8.45 -8.06
N LEU A 5 2.13 9.77 -8.27
CA LEU A 5 3.01 10.49 -9.19
C LEU A 5 4.04 11.36 -8.45
N ASP A 6 4.11 11.26 -7.12
CA ASP A 6 4.90 12.11 -6.24
C ASP A 6 4.68 13.60 -6.58
N HIS A 7 5.78 14.35 -6.64
CA HIS A 7 5.82 15.73 -7.08
C HIS A 7 5.30 15.97 -8.50
N SER A 8 5.26 14.94 -9.36
CA SER A 8 4.72 15.03 -10.72
C SER A 8 3.19 15.03 -10.77
N SER A 9 2.51 14.80 -9.64
CA SER A 9 1.06 14.96 -9.51
C SER A 9 0.61 16.39 -9.78
N ARG A 10 1.45 17.40 -9.54
CA ARG A 10 1.09 18.82 -9.73
C ARG A 10 0.86 19.14 -11.21
N SER A 11 -0.33 19.64 -11.51
CA SER A 11 -0.70 20.07 -12.86
C SER A 11 0.19 21.20 -13.36
N LYS A 12 0.64 21.10 -14.61
CA LYS A 12 1.37 22.15 -15.33
C LYS A 12 0.45 23.18 -15.98
N PHE A 13 -0.86 22.88 -16.05
CA PHE A 13 -1.84 23.66 -16.81
C PHE A 13 -2.86 24.37 -15.93
N GLU A 14 -3.16 23.80 -14.76
CA GLU A 14 -4.15 24.33 -13.81
C GLU A 14 -3.45 24.66 -12.49
N SER A 15 -3.65 25.88 -11.97
CA SER A 15 -3.05 26.30 -10.70
C SER A 15 -3.69 25.60 -9.50
N ASN A 16 -2.87 25.17 -8.54
CA ASN A 16 -3.32 24.44 -7.34
C ASN A 16 -4.15 23.19 -7.65
N THR A 17 -3.80 22.50 -8.72
CA THR A 17 -4.45 21.26 -9.15
C THR A 17 -3.44 20.12 -9.10
N TRP A 18 -3.85 18.99 -8.54
CA TRP A 18 -3.06 17.76 -8.50
C TRP A 18 -3.82 16.63 -9.22
N LEU A 19 -3.07 15.70 -9.78
CA LEU A 19 -3.53 14.67 -10.70
C LEU A 19 -3.05 13.29 -10.26
N SER A 20 -3.85 12.27 -10.54
CA SER A 20 -3.49 10.86 -10.49
C SER A 20 -4.16 10.12 -11.67
N TYR A 21 -3.66 8.93 -12.01
CA TYR A 21 -4.19 8.10 -13.09
C TYR A 21 -4.85 6.84 -12.53
N PHE A 22 -6.08 6.60 -12.97
CA PHE A 22 -6.85 5.40 -12.66
C PHE A 22 -6.84 4.46 -13.88
N LEU A 23 -6.31 3.26 -13.69
CA LEU A 23 -6.20 2.22 -14.72
C LEU A 23 -7.11 1.03 -14.38
N THR A 24 -7.96 0.64 -15.33
CA THR A 24 -8.88 -0.49 -15.22
C THR A 24 -8.51 -1.62 -16.16
N GLY A 25 -9.01 -2.81 -15.87
CA GLY A 25 -8.74 -4.02 -16.62
C GLY A 25 -9.47 -5.22 -16.02
N TYR A 26 -9.15 -6.40 -16.54
CA TYR A 26 -9.76 -7.67 -16.13
C TYR A 26 -8.67 -8.64 -15.66
N LEU A 27 -8.96 -9.35 -14.58
CA LEU A 27 -8.18 -10.47 -14.10
C LEU A 27 -9.02 -11.75 -14.26
N ILE A 28 -8.42 -12.79 -14.83
CA ILE A 28 -9.04 -14.11 -14.99
C ILE A 28 -8.23 -15.12 -14.19
N TRP A 29 -8.86 -15.77 -13.22
CA TRP A 29 -8.34 -16.91 -12.48
C TRP A 29 -8.89 -18.21 -13.04
N THR A 30 -8.00 -19.14 -13.39
CA THR A 30 -8.38 -20.48 -13.90
C THR A 30 -7.92 -21.56 -12.93
N PRO A 31 -8.81 -22.08 -12.05
CA PRO A 31 -8.43 -23.06 -11.02
C PRO A 31 -7.81 -24.34 -11.58
N ALA A 32 -8.36 -24.87 -12.69
CA ALA A 32 -7.94 -26.15 -13.26
C ALA A 32 -6.47 -26.16 -13.71
N SER A 33 -5.97 -25.04 -14.24
CA SER A 33 -4.57 -24.87 -14.65
C SER A 33 -3.73 -24.11 -13.63
N SER A 34 -4.34 -23.60 -12.55
CA SER A 34 -3.70 -22.73 -11.57
C SER A 34 -3.01 -21.51 -12.21
N THR A 35 -3.69 -20.86 -13.17
CA THR A 35 -3.15 -19.71 -13.91
C THR A 35 -3.96 -18.44 -13.69
N VAL A 36 -3.26 -17.31 -13.60
CA VAL A 36 -3.84 -15.96 -13.59
C VAL A 36 -3.45 -15.24 -14.88
N ALA A 37 -4.41 -14.58 -15.53
CA ALA A 37 -4.17 -13.72 -16.68
C ALA A 37 -4.77 -12.33 -16.41
N ILE A 38 -4.08 -11.27 -16.86
CA ILE A 38 -4.53 -9.88 -16.70
C ILE A 38 -4.52 -9.17 -18.05
N THR A 39 -5.55 -8.38 -18.32
CA THR A 39 -5.67 -7.55 -19.52
C THR A 39 -6.14 -6.15 -19.13
N TRP A 40 -5.52 -5.12 -19.70
CA TRP A 40 -5.85 -3.71 -19.42
C TRP A 40 -6.83 -3.15 -20.45
N ASP A 41 -7.63 -2.17 -20.03
CA ASP A 41 -8.60 -1.52 -20.92
C ASP A 41 -7.91 -0.70 -22.01
N LYS A 42 -8.39 -0.85 -23.26
CA LYS A 42 -7.84 -0.16 -24.43
C LYS A 42 -8.02 1.36 -24.39
N ALA A 43 -8.97 1.85 -23.60
CA ALA A 43 -9.21 3.28 -23.40
C ALA A 43 -8.05 3.96 -22.63
N GLY A 44 -7.17 3.18 -22.00
CA GLY A 44 -6.03 3.70 -21.24
C GLY A 44 -6.43 4.15 -19.83
N THR A 45 -5.76 5.19 -19.34
CA THR A 45 -5.96 5.73 -17.99
C THR A 45 -7.03 6.83 -17.95
N THR A 46 -7.83 6.84 -16.89
CA THR A 46 -8.69 7.96 -16.53
C THR A 46 -7.92 8.91 -15.61
N THR A 47 -7.97 10.21 -15.86
CA THR A 47 -7.32 11.20 -14.99
C THR A 47 -8.24 11.57 -13.85
N LEU A 48 -7.79 11.35 -12.62
CA LEU A 48 -8.41 11.87 -11.41
C LEU A 48 -7.74 13.21 -11.07
N LYS A 49 -8.53 14.18 -10.60
CA LYS A 49 -8.00 15.49 -10.21
C LYS A 49 -8.68 16.09 -8.99
N THR A 50 -7.94 16.94 -8.29
CA THR A 50 -8.42 17.70 -7.14
C THR A 50 -7.71 19.04 -7.02
N THR A 51 -8.30 19.95 -6.26
CA THR A 51 -7.65 21.18 -5.78
C THR A 51 -7.38 21.16 -4.28
N TYR A 52 -7.59 20.01 -3.63
CA TYR A 52 -7.15 19.76 -2.27
C TYR A 52 -5.69 19.32 -2.25
N GLY A 53 -4.89 19.93 -1.40
CA GLY A 53 -3.50 19.55 -1.22
C GLY A 53 -2.96 20.10 0.09
N HIS A 54 -1.83 19.56 0.53
CA HIS A 54 -1.14 19.98 1.75
C HIS A 54 0.31 20.31 1.42
N SER A 55 0.75 21.52 1.81
CA SER A 55 2.12 22.00 1.56
C SER A 55 2.56 21.88 0.09
N GLY A 56 1.65 22.13 -0.85
CA GLY A 56 1.94 22.12 -2.29
C GLY A 56 1.92 20.74 -2.97
N ARG A 57 1.57 19.67 -2.24
CA ARG A 57 1.44 18.29 -2.74
C ARG A 57 0.02 17.75 -2.54
N GLY A 58 -0.39 16.77 -3.34
CA GLY A 58 -1.71 16.12 -3.26
C GLY A 58 -1.91 15.12 -4.40
N MET A 59 -2.97 14.30 -4.32
CA MET A 59 -3.23 13.19 -5.26
C MET A 59 -2.07 12.19 -5.40
N GLU A 60 -1.30 12.03 -4.33
CA GLU A 60 -0.29 10.99 -4.23
C GLU A 60 -0.97 9.78 -3.59
N LEU A 61 -1.67 9.03 -4.46
CA LEU A 61 -2.65 8.04 -4.06
C LEU A 61 -1.99 6.68 -3.82
N SER A 62 -1.75 6.36 -2.55
CA SER A 62 -0.89 5.24 -2.13
C SER A 62 -1.63 3.93 -1.81
N GLU A 63 -2.97 3.86 -1.99
CA GLU A 63 -3.73 2.61 -1.93
C GLU A 63 -5.13 2.79 -2.57
N LEU A 64 -5.79 1.67 -2.89
CA LEU A 64 -7.17 1.57 -3.37
C LEU A 64 -7.91 0.46 -2.60
N VAL A 65 -9.05 0.78 -1.98
CA VAL A 65 -9.87 -0.17 -1.21
C VAL A 65 -11.37 0.04 -1.43
N THR A 66 -12.14 -1.04 -1.57
CA THR A 66 -13.61 -0.97 -1.52
C THR A 66 -14.10 -1.10 -0.07
N PHE A 67 -14.82 -0.10 0.42
CA PHE A 67 -15.39 -0.09 1.76
C PHE A 67 -16.80 0.51 1.74
N ASP A 68 -17.77 -0.19 2.34
CA ASP A 68 -19.17 0.29 2.44
C ASP A 68 -19.75 0.72 1.08
N GLY A 69 -19.52 -0.13 0.06
CA GLY A 69 -19.99 0.11 -1.32
C GLY A 69 -19.29 1.24 -2.07
N ARG A 70 -18.23 1.84 -1.49
CA ARG A 70 -17.47 2.93 -2.07
C ARG A 70 -16.05 2.48 -2.41
N LEU A 71 -15.56 2.89 -3.58
CA LEU A 71 -14.16 2.77 -3.94
C LEU A 71 -13.40 3.94 -3.32
N LEU A 72 -12.40 3.67 -2.49
CA LEU A 72 -11.64 4.68 -1.75
C LEU A 72 -10.18 4.72 -2.19
N ALA A 73 -9.63 5.92 -2.34
CA ALA A 73 -8.21 6.16 -2.56
C ALA A 73 -7.65 7.12 -1.49
N PHE A 74 -6.37 7.00 -1.18
CA PHE A 74 -5.77 7.63 0.00
C PHE A 74 -4.60 8.52 -0.40
N ASP A 75 -4.72 9.84 -0.19
CA ASP A 75 -3.64 10.79 -0.46
C ASP A 75 -2.69 10.89 0.73
N ASP A 76 -1.48 10.36 0.58
CA ASP A 76 -0.47 10.25 1.66
C ASP A 76 0.09 11.63 2.10
N ARG A 77 -0.22 12.70 1.38
CA ARG A 77 0.23 14.06 1.69
C ARG A 77 -0.76 14.82 2.53
N SER A 78 -2.01 14.89 2.07
CA SER A 78 -3.06 15.59 2.78
C SER A 78 -3.67 14.73 3.89
N GLY A 79 -3.58 13.41 3.80
CA GLY A 79 -4.31 12.47 4.65
C GLY A 79 -5.79 12.37 4.28
N ILE A 80 -6.23 12.96 3.16
CA ILE A 80 -7.62 12.87 2.71
C ILE A 80 -7.85 11.49 2.08
N VAL A 81 -8.92 10.84 2.52
CA VAL A 81 -9.50 9.68 1.84
C VAL A 81 -10.55 10.18 0.86
N PHE A 82 -10.36 9.85 -0.41
CA PHE A 82 -11.26 10.20 -1.50
C PHE A 82 -12.17 9.03 -1.86
N VAL A 83 -13.45 9.30 -2.07
CA VAL A 83 -14.35 8.40 -2.78
C VAL A 83 -14.13 8.60 -4.28
N ILE A 84 -13.82 7.53 -4.99
CA ILE A 84 -13.64 7.52 -6.43
C ILE A 84 -14.93 7.07 -7.10
N GLU A 85 -15.51 7.95 -7.91
CA GLU A 85 -16.67 7.65 -8.75
C GLU A 85 -16.36 8.04 -10.20
N LYS A 86 -16.20 7.05 -11.07
CA LYS A 86 -15.80 7.24 -12.47
C LYS A 86 -14.49 8.02 -12.58
N ASP A 87 -14.56 9.28 -13.02
CA ASP A 87 -13.44 10.19 -13.26
C ASP A 87 -13.28 11.24 -12.14
N ARG A 88 -13.97 11.08 -11.01
CA ARG A 88 -14.01 12.06 -9.92
C ARG A 88 -13.50 11.48 -8.61
N ALA A 89 -12.84 12.35 -7.84
CA ALA A 89 -12.38 12.09 -6.49
C ALA A 89 -13.07 13.07 -5.52
N TYR A 90 -13.90 12.57 -4.62
CA TYR A 90 -14.63 13.36 -3.64
C TYR A 90 -14.04 13.16 -2.24
N PRO A 91 -13.60 14.21 -1.53
CA PRO A 91 -13.12 14.07 -0.16
C PRO A 91 -14.20 13.46 0.73
N TRP A 92 -13.82 12.48 1.55
CA TRP A 92 -14.73 11.87 2.52
C TRP A 92 -14.29 12.12 3.97
N VAL A 93 -13.08 11.68 4.34
CA VAL A 93 -12.51 11.90 5.68
C VAL A 93 -11.08 12.41 5.60
N LEU A 94 -10.64 13.14 6.63
CA LEU A 94 -9.27 13.61 6.78
C LEU A 94 -8.60 12.87 7.94
N LEU A 95 -7.46 12.24 7.66
CA LEU A 95 -6.65 11.51 8.62
C LEU A 95 -5.46 12.37 9.04
N SER A 96 -5.44 12.87 10.27
CA SER A 96 -4.27 13.53 10.85
C SER A 96 -3.21 12.53 11.30
N ASP A 97 -1.94 12.90 11.21
CA ASP A 97 -0.80 12.02 11.50
C ASP A 97 -0.75 11.51 12.97
N GLY A 98 -0.03 10.40 13.20
CA GLY A 98 0.19 9.85 14.55
C GLY A 98 -1.09 9.57 15.35
N ASP A 99 -1.16 10.11 16.57
CA ASP A 99 -2.29 9.98 17.50
C ASP A 99 -3.53 10.83 17.12
N GLY A 100 -3.46 11.55 15.99
CA GLY A 100 -4.52 12.43 15.50
C GLY A 100 -4.42 13.88 15.95
N ARG A 101 -3.46 14.25 16.81
CA ARG A 101 -3.33 15.61 17.36
C ARG A 101 -2.21 16.42 16.69
N THR A 102 -2.25 16.46 15.36
CA THR A 102 -1.25 17.16 14.54
C THR A 102 -1.90 17.82 13.33
N SER A 103 -1.29 18.91 12.86
CA SER A 103 -1.74 19.65 11.68
C SER A 103 -1.27 19.02 10.35
N LYS A 104 -0.45 17.97 10.40
CA LYS A 104 0.04 17.25 9.23
C LYS A 104 -0.92 16.11 8.86
N GLY A 105 -1.13 15.92 7.55
CA GLY A 105 -1.82 14.74 7.02
C GLY A 105 -1.08 13.44 7.36
N PHE A 106 -1.84 12.39 7.65
CA PHE A 106 -1.31 11.05 7.86
C PHE A 106 -0.76 10.50 6.55
N LYS A 107 0.49 10.04 6.56
CA LYS A 107 1.13 9.40 5.40
C LYS A 107 0.59 7.98 5.24
N SER A 108 -0.61 7.84 4.67
CA SER A 108 -1.25 6.55 4.42
C SER A 108 -0.50 5.77 3.35
N GLU A 109 -0.16 4.52 3.63
CA GLU A 109 0.61 3.66 2.74
C GLU A 109 -0.11 2.34 2.43
N TRP A 110 -1.10 1.97 3.23
CA TRP A 110 -1.91 0.78 3.00
C TRP A 110 -3.26 0.91 3.71
N ALA A 111 -4.23 0.15 3.22
CA ALA A 111 -5.54 0.08 3.81
C ALA A 111 -6.21 -1.28 3.58
N THR A 112 -7.09 -1.68 4.50
CA THR A 112 -7.90 -2.89 4.38
C THR A 112 -9.17 -2.80 5.21
N VAL A 113 -10.07 -3.76 5.04
CA VAL A 113 -11.32 -3.84 5.78
C VAL A 113 -11.28 -5.03 6.73
N LYS A 114 -11.61 -4.79 8.00
CA LYS A 114 -11.79 -5.82 9.03
C LYS A 114 -12.99 -5.47 9.89
N ASP A 115 -13.89 -6.43 10.10
CA ASP A 115 -15.07 -6.26 10.96
C ASP A 115 -15.87 -4.97 10.68
N LYS A 116 -16.09 -4.67 9.39
CA LYS A 116 -16.79 -3.45 8.91
C LYS A 116 -16.10 -2.13 9.28
N HIS A 117 -14.82 -2.16 9.59
CA HIS A 117 -14.00 -0.98 9.77
C HIS A 117 -12.90 -0.94 8.71
N LEU A 118 -12.65 0.25 8.20
CA LEU A 118 -11.51 0.55 7.35
C LEU A 118 -10.29 0.80 8.24
N TYR A 119 -9.26 -0.02 8.09
CA TYR A 119 -7.95 0.17 8.71
C TYR A 119 -7.04 0.83 7.69
N VAL A 120 -6.39 1.93 8.09
CA VAL A 120 -5.44 2.68 7.25
C VAL A 120 -4.14 2.83 8.02
N GLY A 121 -3.07 2.24 7.50
CA GLY A 121 -1.75 2.34 8.10
C GLY A 121 -0.78 3.17 7.27
N SER A 122 0.37 3.44 7.88
CA SER A 122 1.51 4.10 7.27
C SER A 122 2.66 3.11 7.16
N MET A 123 3.89 3.61 6.97
CA MET A 123 5.10 2.83 6.69
C MET A 123 5.43 1.75 7.73
N GLY A 124 4.88 1.84 8.96
CA GLY A 124 5.06 0.81 9.98
C GLY A 124 6.48 0.72 10.55
N LYS A 125 7.26 1.80 10.41
CA LYS A 125 8.57 1.97 11.04
C LYS A 125 8.67 3.33 11.72
N GLU A 126 9.72 3.53 12.49
CA GLU A 126 10.05 4.85 13.03
C GLU A 126 10.25 5.86 11.88
N TRP A 127 9.73 7.09 12.08
CA TRP A 127 10.12 8.20 11.22
C TRP A 127 11.54 8.59 11.57
N THR A 128 12.36 8.71 10.54
CA THR A 128 13.78 9.06 10.65
C THR A 128 14.11 10.25 9.76
N THR A 129 15.26 10.87 9.99
CA THR A 129 15.92 11.70 8.97
C THR A 129 16.30 10.83 7.75
N SER A 130 16.75 11.46 6.66
CA SER A 130 17.23 10.75 5.47
C SER A 130 18.48 9.89 5.74
N SER A 131 19.21 10.14 6.83
CA SER A 131 20.36 9.36 7.29
C SER A 131 20.03 8.32 8.38
N GLY A 132 18.74 8.18 8.73
CA GLY A 132 18.28 7.14 9.66
C GLY A 132 18.26 7.53 11.14
N GLU A 133 18.43 8.81 11.48
CA GLU A 133 18.30 9.27 12.87
C GLU A 133 16.83 9.30 13.29
N PHE A 134 16.52 8.73 14.46
CA PHE A 134 15.15 8.67 14.98
C PHE A 134 14.55 10.07 15.21
N VAL A 135 13.26 10.22 14.87
CA VAL A 135 12.49 11.46 15.13
C VAL A 135 11.20 11.17 15.91
N ASN A 136 10.37 10.24 15.45
CA ASN A 136 9.10 9.87 16.11
C ASN A 136 8.59 8.50 15.63
N THR A 137 7.47 8.03 16.20
CA THR A 137 6.79 6.77 15.83
C THR A 137 5.45 7.00 15.12
N ASN A 138 5.17 8.19 14.60
CA ASN A 138 3.88 8.48 13.95
C ASN A 138 3.50 7.49 12.82
N PRO A 139 4.44 7.03 11.96
CA PRO A 139 4.12 6.05 10.92
C PRO A 139 3.78 4.65 11.45
N MET A 140 3.92 4.42 12.76
CA MET A 140 3.50 3.18 13.43
C MET A 140 2.08 3.26 14.03
N TRP A 141 1.37 4.37 13.84
CA TRP A 141 -0.06 4.46 14.18
C TRP A 141 -0.93 3.97 13.02
N VAL A 142 -2.10 3.43 13.35
CA VAL A 142 -3.13 3.00 12.40
C VAL A 142 -4.43 3.76 12.68
N LYS A 143 -5.10 4.18 11.61
CA LYS A 143 -6.41 4.83 11.67
C LYS A 143 -7.48 3.78 11.44
N VAL A 144 -8.49 3.75 12.29
CA VAL A 144 -9.63 2.85 12.17
C VAL A 144 -10.86 3.71 11.95
N VAL A 145 -11.45 3.60 10.76
CA VAL A 145 -12.57 4.42 10.31
C VAL A 145 -13.79 3.54 10.16
N ASN A 146 -14.92 3.93 10.75
CA ASN A 146 -16.17 3.21 10.54
C ASN A 146 -16.94 3.76 9.31
N GLN A 147 -18.06 3.12 8.95
CA GLN A 147 -18.84 3.50 7.76
C GLN A 147 -19.38 4.95 7.82
N TRP A 148 -19.55 5.53 9.02
CA TRP A 148 -20.00 6.91 9.24
C TRP A 148 -18.87 7.94 9.19
N GLY A 149 -17.61 7.50 9.08
CA GLY A 149 -16.44 8.37 9.03
C GLY A 149 -15.88 8.74 10.40
N GLU A 150 -16.31 8.10 11.48
CA GLU A 150 -15.70 8.28 12.80
C GLU A 150 -14.34 7.59 12.83
N ILE A 151 -13.34 8.29 13.37
CA ILE A 151 -11.93 7.86 13.32
C ILE A 151 -11.45 7.54 14.74
N THR A 152 -10.85 6.36 14.89
CA THR A 152 -10.07 5.98 16.07
C THR A 152 -8.60 5.85 15.68
N HIS A 153 -7.70 6.34 16.53
CA HIS A 153 -6.25 6.27 16.34
C HIS A 153 -5.68 5.18 17.26
N VAL A 154 -5.03 4.17 16.68
CA VAL A 154 -4.53 3.00 17.41
C VAL A 154 -3.03 2.89 17.24
N ASP A 155 -2.30 2.86 18.34
CA ASP A 155 -0.85 2.63 18.34
C ASP A 155 -0.55 1.17 17.97
N TRP A 156 0.19 0.96 16.89
CA TRP A 156 0.63 -0.35 16.40
C TRP A 156 2.15 -0.54 16.53
N THR A 157 2.85 0.33 17.27
CA THR A 157 4.31 0.28 17.47
C THR A 157 4.80 -1.14 17.80
N GLU A 158 4.21 -1.80 18.79
CA GLU A 158 4.63 -3.14 19.20
C GLU A 158 4.25 -4.24 18.18
N LYS A 159 3.18 -4.05 17.41
CA LYS A 159 2.77 -4.99 16.34
C LYS A 159 3.77 -4.96 15.18
N TYR A 160 4.17 -3.77 14.75
CA TYR A 160 5.19 -3.61 13.71
C TYR A 160 6.56 -4.12 14.16
N LYS A 161 6.95 -3.86 15.41
CA LYS A 161 8.17 -4.45 16.00
C LYS A 161 8.11 -5.99 15.97
N ALA A 162 6.99 -6.59 16.39
CA ALA A 162 6.82 -8.03 16.38
C ALA A 162 6.98 -8.63 14.97
N LEU A 163 6.43 -7.97 13.93
CA LEU A 163 6.60 -8.38 12.53
C LEU A 163 8.08 -8.45 12.13
N ARG A 164 8.85 -7.37 12.34
CA ARG A 164 10.27 -7.33 11.95
C ARG A 164 11.15 -8.22 12.84
N GLN A 165 10.83 -8.35 14.13
CA GLN A 165 11.52 -9.22 15.08
C GLN A 165 11.44 -10.69 14.69
N LYS A 166 10.36 -11.12 14.05
CA LYS A 166 10.22 -12.50 13.54
C LYS A 166 11.35 -12.88 12.55
N LEU A 167 11.93 -11.89 11.89
CA LEU A 167 13.05 -12.03 10.95
C LEU A 167 14.41 -11.62 11.56
N GLY A 168 14.46 -11.42 12.88
CA GLY A 168 15.66 -11.00 13.60
C GLY A 168 16.10 -9.58 13.23
N ILE A 169 15.14 -8.69 12.94
CA ILE A 169 15.40 -7.28 12.64
C ILE A 169 14.96 -6.44 13.83
N GLU A 170 15.88 -5.61 14.30
CA GLU A 170 15.66 -4.62 15.34
C GLU A 170 16.20 -3.28 14.87
N PHE A 171 15.70 -2.18 15.44
CA PHE A 171 16.26 -0.86 15.18
C PHE A 171 17.78 -0.86 15.49
N PRO A 172 18.66 -0.35 14.61
CA PRO A 172 18.36 0.55 13.49
C PRO A 172 17.94 -0.13 12.17
N GLY A 173 17.94 -1.46 12.09
CA GLY A 173 17.29 -2.20 11.02
C GLY A 173 15.78 -1.93 10.97
N TYR A 174 15.18 -2.10 9.80
CA TYR A 174 13.79 -1.70 9.58
C TYR A 174 13.06 -2.59 8.56
N MET A 175 11.75 -2.45 8.57
CA MET A 175 10.82 -3.02 7.61
C MET A 175 9.80 -1.94 7.27
N LEU A 176 9.57 -1.70 5.99
CA LEU A 176 8.63 -0.69 5.49
C LEU A 176 7.43 -1.38 4.87
N HIS A 177 6.24 -0.99 5.30
CA HIS A 177 4.96 -1.56 4.85
C HIS A 177 4.19 -0.56 3.98
N GLU A 178 3.91 -0.97 2.75
CA GLU A 178 2.95 -0.30 1.83
C GLU A 178 1.83 -1.26 1.43
N SER A 179 1.72 -2.41 2.10
CA SER A 179 0.58 -3.28 1.86
C SER A 179 0.28 -4.15 3.07
N GLY A 180 -0.99 -4.22 3.43
CA GLY A 180 -1.50 -4.98 4.55
C GLY A 180 -2.97 -5.30 4.33
N VAL A 181 -3.35 -6.57 4.42
CA VAL A 181 -4.73 -7.04 4.20
C VAL A 181 -5.15 -7.97 5.33
N TRP A 182 -6.38 -7.79 5.82
CA TRP A 182 -7.01 -8.75 6.72
C TRP A 182 -7.78 -9.81 5.92
N SER A 183 -7.62 -11.07 6.29
CA SER A 183 -8.43 -12.18 5.77
C SER A 183 -9.42 -12.65 6.82
N ASP A 184 -10.71 -12.54 6.53
CA ASP A 184 -11.78 -13.12 7.35
C ASP A 184 -11.75 -14.66 7.31
N VAL A 185 -11.33 -15.25 6.18
CA VAL A 185 -11.23 -16.70 5.99
C VAL A 185 -10.18 -17.30 6.92
N HIS A 186 -8.98 -16.71 6.93
CA HIS A 186 -7.86 -17.21 7.73
C HIS A 186 -7.83 -16.63 9.14
N ARG A 187 -8.61 -15.56 9.40
CA ARG A 187 -8.57 -14.74 10.62
C ARG A 187 -7.16 -14.23 10.93
N ARG A 188 -6.49 -13.72 9.90
CA ARG A 188 -5.09 -13.30 9.96
C ARG A 188 -4.86 -12.03 9.16
N TRP A 189 -3.91 -11.25 9.63
CA TRP A 189 -3.29 -10.18 8.86
C TRP A 189 -2.24 -10.75 7.93
N PHE A 190 -2.14 -10.20 6.73
CA PHE A 190 -1.13 -10.51 5.73
C PHE A 190 -0.40 -9.21 5.35
N PHE A 191 0.92 -9.25 5.27
CA PHE A 191 1.75 -8.11 4.86
C PHE A 191 2.79 -8.54 3.84
N LEU A 192 2.91 -7.77 2.77
CA LEU A 192 4.03 -7.82 1.84
C LEU A 192 4.82 -6.51 2.02
N PRO A 193 5.83 -6.48 2.91
CA PRO A 193 6.63 -5.27 3.09
C PRO A 193 7.30 -4.85 1.77
N ARG A 194 7.33 -3.54 1.52
CA ARG A 194 8.04 -2.95 0.39
C ARG A 194 9.54 -3.14 0.55
N ARG A 195 10.03 -2.83 1.75
CA ARG A 195 11.47 -2.79 2.07
C ARG A 195 11.78 -3.56 3.33
N MET A 196 12.97 -4.14 3.39
CA MET A 196 13.48 -4.84 4.56
C MET A 196 15.01 -4.71 4.64
N SER A 197 15.53 -4.26 5.77
CA SER A 197 16.97 -4.10 5.98
C SER A 197 17.38 -4.43 7.42
N LYS A 198 18.56 -5.05 7.57
CA LYS A 198 19.23 -5.18 8.87
C LYS A 198 20.12 -3.98 9.22
N LEU A 199 20.32 -3.08 8.26
CA LEU A 199 21.13 -1.87 8.39
C LEU A 199 20.22 -0.68 8.68
N ASN A 200 20.82 0.43 9.14
CA ASN A 200 20.12 1.68 9.33
C ASN A 200 19.47 2.17 8.02
N TYR A 201 18.40 2.94 8.17
CA TYR A 201 17.77 3.61 7.04
C TYR A 201 18.72 4.65 6.43
N ASP A 202 18.81 4.64 5.11
CA ASP A 202 19.40 5.70 4.29
C ASP A 202 18.52 5.81 3.04
N GLU A 203 18.11 7.02 2.69
CA GLU A 203 17.15 7.29 1.62
C GLU A 203 17.59 6.74 0.26
N ASN A 204 18.89 6.81 -0.06
CA ASN A 204 19.41 6.33 -1.34
C ASN A 204 19.56 4.81 -1.34
N GLU A 205 20.03 4.25 -0.22
CA GLU A 205 20.20 2.81 -0.09
C GLU A 205 18.85 2.07 -0.05
N ASP A 206 17.78 2.71 0.45
CA ASP A 206 16.44 2.13 0.56
C ASP A 206 15.83 1.76 -0.79
N GLU A 207 16.17 2.47 -1.87
CA GLU A 207 15.76 2.15 -3.25
C GLU A 207 16.10 0.69 -3.61
N ARG A 208 17.13 0.11 -2.98
CA ARG A 208 17.65 -1.25 -3.21
C ARG A 208 17.37 -2.22 -2.06
N ARG A 209 16.41 -1.92 -1.17
CA ARG A 209 16.02 -2.79 -0.03
C ARG A 209 14.73 -3.57 -0.26
N GLY A 210 14.34 -3.78 -1.52
CA GLY A 210 13.21 -4.62 -1.91
C GLY A 210 13.31 -6.04 -1.31
N THR A 211 12.16 -6.67 -1.06
CA THR A 211 12.09 -7.97 -0.40
C THR A 211 11.03 -8.88 -1.05
N ASN A 212 11.04 -10.15 -0.68
CA ASN A 212 10.15 -11.20 -1.19
C ASN A 212 9.35 -11.87 -0.05
N VAL A 213 9.29 -11.23 1.11
CA VAL A 213 8.66 -11.78 2.31
C VAL A 213 7.15 -11.57 2.26
N LEU A 214 6.39 -12.62 2.59
CA LEU A 214 5.00 -12.58 3.02
C LEU A 214 4.94 -12.91 4.52
N LEU A 215 4.48 -11.95 5.31
CA LEU A 215 4.21 -12.13 6.74
C LEU A 215 2.74 -12.41 6.95
N THR A 216 2.42 -13.37 7.83
CA THR A 216 1.05 -13.54 8.32
C THR A 216 1.03 -13.52 9.83
N ALA A 217 0.11 -12.77 10.42
CA ALA A 217 -0.04 -12.64 11.86
C ALA A 217 -1.48 -12.98 12.28
N ASP A 218 -1.66 -13.63 13.42
CA ASP A 218 -2.98 -13.67 14.07
C ASP A 218 -3.42 -12.26 14.51
N GLU A 219 -4.66 -12.14 14.96
CA GLU A 219 -5.29 -10.87 15.29
C GLU A 219 -4.50 -10.04 16.33
N ASP A 220 -3.84 -10.73 17.27
CA ASP A 220 -3.05 -10.14 18.35
C ASP A 220 -1.54 -10.05 18.04
N PHE A 221 -1.09 -10.46 16.86
CA PHE A 221 0.32 -10.49 16.45
C PHE A 221 1.22 -11.36 17.36
N ARG A 222 0.66 -12.41 17.96
CA ARG A 222 1.36 -13.38 18.83
C ARG A 222 1.91 -14.57 18.04
N ASP A 223 1.20 -14.98 17.00
CA ASP A 223 1.64 -16.01 16.07
C ASP A 223 1.92 -15.39 14.71
N ILE A 224 3.20 -15.18 14.42
CA ILE A 224 3.68 -14.63 13.14
C ILE A 224 4.40 -15.72 12.35
N LYS A 225 4.03 -15.87 11.08
CA LYS A 225 4.62 -16.79 10.11
C LYS A 225 5.22 -16.03 8.94
N VAL A 226 6.25 -16.61 8.35
CA VAL A 226 6.99 -16.06 7.22
C VAL A 226 6.93 -17.04 6.07
N VAL A 227 6.58 -16.56 4.89
CA VAL A 227 6.68 -17.25 3.61
C VAL A 227 7.51 -16.39 2.66
N TYR A 228 8.24 -17.01 1.75
CA TYR A 228 9.01 -16.30 0.73
C TYR A 228 8.36 -16.52 -0.64
N VAL A 229 8.24 -15.45 -1.42
CA VAL A 229 7.49 -15.41 -2.67
C VAL A 229 8.43 -15.02 -3.82
N GLY A 230 8.92 -16.03 -4.55
CA GLY A 230 9.90 -15.81 -5.62
C GLY A 230 11.26 -15.32 -5.11
N GLU A 231 12.01 -14.66 -5.98
CA GLU A 231 13.35 -14.13 -5.66
C GLU A 231 13.30 -12.68 -5.18
N VAL A 232 14.36 -12.25 -4.49
CA VAL A 232 14.54 -10.84 -4.12
C VAL A 232 15.05 -10.08 -5.33
N LEU A 233 14.23 -9.14 -5.83
CA LEU A 233 14.64 -8.11 -6.76
C LEU A 233 14.86 -6.81 -5.97
N PRO A 234 16.11 -6.39 -5.72
CA PRO A 234 16.41 -5.34 -4.75
C PRO A 234 15.68 -4.01 -5.00
N THR A 235 15.42 -3.69 -6.27
CA THR A 235 14.80 -2.43 -6.69
C THR A 235 13.28 -2.49 -6.74
N HIS A 236 12.67 -3.67 -6.58
CA HIS A 236 11.23 -3.86 -6.67
C HIS A 236 10.66 -4.11 -5.27
N GLY A 237 9.80 -3.21 -4.80
CA GLY A 237 9.12 -3.34 -3.52
C GLY A 237 7.62 -3.53 -3.72
N PHE A 238 6.99 -4.40 -2.91
CA PHE A 238 5.53 -4.53 -2.94
C PHE A 238 4.85 -3.23 -2.53
N SER A 239 3.84 -2.81 -3.31
CA SER A 239 3.12 -1.55 -3.12
C SER A 239 1.63 -1.74 -2.85
N SER A 240 1.04 -2.88 -3.21
CA SER A 240 -0.35 -3.23 -2.89
C SER A 240 -0.59 -4.71 -3.19
N PHE A 241 -1.56 -5.33 -2.54
CA PHE A 241 -2.05 -6.65 -2.95
C PHE A 241 -3.50 -6.84 -2.51
N LYS A 242 -4.17 -7.80 -3.15
CA LYS A 242 -5.50 -8.29 -2.75
C LYS A 242 -5.58 -9.80 -2.94
N PHE A 243 -6.43 -10.45 -2.15
CA PHE A 243 -6.83 -11.83 -2.42
C PHE A 243 -7.76 -11.87 -3.63
N ILE A 244 -7.57 -12.87 -4.50
CA ILE A 244 -8.47 -13.06 -5.64
C ILE A 244 -9.82 -13.59 -5.12
N PRO A 245 -10.96 -12.92 -5.40
CA PRO A 245 -12.26 -13.37 -4.95
C PRO A 245 -12.58 -14.80 -5.39
N GLY A 246 -13.25 -15.56 -4.51
CA GLY A 246 -13.62 -16.96 -4.80
C GLY A 246 -12.48 -17.97 -4.64
N THR A 247 -11.31 -17.56 -4.12
CA THR A 247 -10.16 -18.45 -3.88
C THR A 247 -9.98 -18.85 -2.41
N ASN A 248 -10.93 -18.51 -1.53
CA ASN A 248 -10.80 -18.67 -0.07
C ASN A 248 -9.51 -18.02 0.48
N ASP A 249 -9.15 -16.85 -0.07
CA ASP A 249 -7.94 -16.12 0.27
C ASP A 249 -6.65 -16.96 0.13
N GLU A 250 -6.64 -17.97 -0.75
CA GLU A 250 -5.45 -18.79 -1.02
C GLU A 250 -4.57 -18.21 -2.14
N VAL A 251 -5.12 -17.32 -2.97
CA VAL A 251 -4.41 -16.72 -4.10
C VAL A 251 -4.38 -15.21 -3.98
N ILE A 252 -3.19 -14.63 -4.12
CA ILE A 252 -2.90 -13.21 -4.07
C ILE A 252 -2.54 -12.71 -5.47
N VAL A 253 -3.06 -11.53 -5.83
CA VAL A 253 -2.49 -10.67 -6.87
C VAL A 253 -1.82 -9.48 -6.19
N ALA A 254 -0.59 -9.16 -6.57
CA ALA A 254 0.20 -8.13 -5.94
C ALA A 254 0.87 -7.22 -6.97
N LEU A 255 1.06 -5.96 -6.58
CA LEU A 255 1.85 -4.98 -7.29
C LEU A 255 3.22 -4.85 -6.64
N LYS A 256 4.24 -4.65 -7.48
CA LYS A 256 5.52 -4.09 -7.06
C LYS A 256 5.78 -2.80 -7.81
N THR A 257 6.32 -1.79 -7.13
CA THR A 257 6.87 -0.61 -7.78
C THR A 257 8.38 -0.56 -7.60
N SER A 258 9.04 0.05 -8.58
CA SER A 258 10.47 0.34 -8.53
C SER A 258 10.69 1.83 -8.73
N GLU A 259 11.62 2.39 -7.95
CA GLU A 259 12.08 3.76 -8.02
C GLU A 259 13.58 3.71 -7.94
N VAL A 260 14.26 4.03 -9.03
CA VAL A 260 15.73 3.99 -9.10
C VAL A 260 16.19 5.20 -9.88
N GLU A 261 16.94 6.08 -9.23
CA GLU A 261 17.54 7.25 -9.89
C GLU A 261 16.50 8.12 -10.65
N GLY A 262 15.28 8.21 -10.10
CA GLY A 262 14.17 8.97 -10.67
C GLY A 262 13.38 8.27 -11.79
N SER A 263 13.77 7.05 -12.19
CA SER A 263 12.95 6.21 -13.08
C SER A 263 11.98 5.37 -12.26
N THR A 264 10.73 5.30 -12.69
CA THR A 264 9.68 4.52 -12.02
C THR A 264 9.08 3.46 -12.93
N ALA A 265 8.61 2.37 -12.32
CA ALA A 265 7.84 1.34 -13.01
C ALA A 265 6.95 0.58 -12.02
N THR A 266 5.88 -0.02 -12.55
CA THR A 266 5.04 -0.97 -11.80
C THR A 266 5.00 -2.30 -12.51
N TYR A 267 4.95 -3.35 -11.73
CA TYR A 267 4.79 -4.73 -12.14
C TYR A 267 3.66 -5.39 -11.38
N VAL A 268 3.02 -6.38 -12.00
CA VAL A 268 1.98 -7.20 -11.39
C VAL A 268 2.41 -8.67 -11.39
N MET A 269 2.07 -9.38 -10.32
CA MET A 269 2.32 -10.82 -10.19
C MET A 269 1.18 -11.49 -9.43
N ALA A 270 1.08 -12.81 -9.53
CA ALA A 270 0.12 -13.59 -8.75
C ALA A 270 0.74 -14.87 -8.21
N PHE A 271 0.38 -15.22 -6.96
CA PHE A 271 0.96 -16.33 -6.24
C PHE A 271 0.02 -16.85 -5.14
N THR A 272 0.23 -18.07 -4.66
CA THR A 272 -0.52 -18.59 -3.52
C THR A 272 0.04 -18.06 -2.19
N ILE A 273 -0.75 -18.12 -1.11
CA ILE A 273 -0.27 -17.79 0.25
C ILE A 273 0.88 -18.67 0.74
N ARG A 274 1.20 -19.75 0.00
CA ARG A 274 2.34 -20.65 0.25
C ARG A 274 3.58 -20.27 -0.56
N GLY A 275 3.52 -19.19 -1.34
CA GLY A 275 4.62 -18.66 -2.14
C GLY A 275 4.77 -19.28 -3.53
N GLN A 276 3.81 -20.11 -3.98
CA GLN A 276 3.85 -20.67 -5.34
C GLN A 276 3.44 -19.60 -6.36
N ILE A 277 4.34 -19.26 -7.27
CA ILE A 277 4.08 -18.31 -8.36
C ILE A 277 3.11 -18.94 -9.37
N LEU A 278 2.02 -18.22 -9.67
CA LEU A 278 0.99 -18.58 -10.65
C LEU A 278 1.07 -17.71 -11.92
N MET A 279 1.53 -16.48 -11.75
CA MET A 279 1.87 -15.54 -12.82
C MET A 279 3.14 -14.80 -12.41
N GLY A 280 4.19 -14.93 -13.22
CA GLY A 280 5.45 -14.20 -13.02
C GLY A 280 5.27 -12.69 -13.12
N GLU A 281 6.23 -11.96 -12.58
CA GLU A 281 6.22 -10.51 -12.59
C GLU A 281 6.17 -9.96 -14.02
N THR A 282 5.12 -9.18 -14.32
CA THR A 282 4.85 -8.61 -15.64
C THR A 282 4.72 -7.10 -15.52
N LYS A 283 5.49 -6.35 -16.32
CA LYS A 283 5.46 -4.89 -16.29
C LYS A 283 4.08 -4.35 -16.71
N VAL A 284 3.55 -3.43 -15.92
CA VAL A 284 2.29 -2.72 -16.16
C VAL A 284 2.54 -1.41 -16.91
N GLY A 285 3.55 -0.65 -16.48
CA GLY A 285 3.88 0.66 -17.06
C GLY A 285 4.99 1.38 -16.31
N ASP A 286 5.24 2.63 -16.69
CA ASP A 286 6.32 3.49 -16.19
C ASP A 286 5.85 4.50 -15.13
N PHE A 287 4.68 4.27 -14.52
CA PHE A 287 4.20 5.00 -13.35
C PHE A 287 4.24 4.09 -12.12
N LYS A 288 4.19 4.66 -10.91
CA LYS A 288 3.98 3.90 -9.67
C LYS A 288 2.48 3.71 -9.46
N TYR A 289 2.00 2.49 -9.61
CA TYR A 289 0.66 2.10 -9.17
C TYR A 289 0.78 1.51 -7.77
N GLU A 290 0.20 2.20 -6.81
CA GLU A 290 0.31 1.89 -5.38
C GLU A 290 -1.03 1.46 -4.77
N GLY A 291 -2.10 1.44 -5.57
CA GLY A 291 -3.36 0.82 -5.15
C GLY A 291 -3.92 -0.14 -6.19
N LEU A 292 -4.37 -1.30 -5.74
CA LEU A 292 -5.07 -2.32 -6.54
C LEU A 292 -6.33 -2.78 -5.80
N GLU A 293 -7.45 -2.84 -6.51
CA GLU A 293 -8.72 -3.33 -5.97
C GLU A 293 -9.57 -4.02 -7.05
N PHE A 294 -10.42 -4.97 -6.64
CA PHE A 294 -11.47 -5.55 -7.46
C PHE A 294 -12.73 -4.65 -7.38
N ILE A 295 -13.18 -4.13 -8.54
CA ILE A 295 -14.25 -3.13 -8.68
C ILE A 295 -15.45 -3.65 -9.47
#